data_AF-A0A6L8GNH2-F1
#
_entry.id   AF-A0A6L8GNH2-F1
#
_cell.length_a   1.000
_cell.length_b   1.000
_cell.length_c   1.000
_cell.angle_alpha   90.00
_cell.angle_beta   90.00
_cell.angle_gamma   90.00
#
_symmetry.space_group_name_H-M   'P 1'
#
loop_
_entity.id
_entity.type
_entity.pdbx_description
1 polymer ?
#
loop_
_entity_poly.entity_id
_entity_poly.type
_entity_poly.pdbx_seq_one_letter_code
_entity_poly.pdbx_strand_id
1 'polypeptide(L)' 'MTSLSASAPLFGRIVTAMVTPFGADGALNLATAARLADHLVNTGSDGVLVC' A
#
# COMPACT_ATOMS: atom_id res chain seq x y z
N MET A 1 22.37 -15.60 -28.99
CA MET A 1 22.31 -15.79 -27.53
C MET A 1 22.03 -14.42 -26.90
N THR A 2 20.82 -13.91 -27.07
CA THR A 2 20.40 -12.61 -26.53
C THR A 2 19.81 -12.87 -25.15
N SER A 3 20.53 -12.46 -24.11
CA SER A 3 20.09 -12.55 -22.73
C SER A 3 18.88 -11.63 -22.52
N LEU A 4 17.75 -12.18 -22.10
CA LEU A 4 16.60 -11.41 -21.65
C LEU A 4 16.96 -10.82 -20.28
N SER A 5 17.37 -9.55 -20.26
CA SER A 5 17.39 -8.79 -19.02
C SER A 5 15.94 -8.60 -18.58
N ALA A 6 15.55 -9.30 -17.51
CA ALA A 6 14.23 -9.10 -16.91
C ALA A 6 14.20 -7.68 -16.32
N SER A 7 13.48 -6.77 -16.97
CA SER A 7 13.18 -5.45 -16.40
C SER A 7 12.55 -5.64 -15.02
N ALA A 8 13.01 -4.88 -14.03
CA ALA A 8 12.36 -4.86 -12.72
C ALA A 8 10.86 -4.51 -12.89
N PRO A 9 9.97 -5.11 -12.10
CA PRO A 9 8.54 -4.80 -12.19
C PRO A 9 8.29 -3.34 -11.80
N LEU A 10 7.36 -2.69 -12.50
CA LEU A 10 7.01 -1.27 -12.30
C LEU A 10 6.51 -0.99 -10.87
N PHE A 11 5.86 -1.97 -10.26
CA PHE A 11 5.48 -1.98 -8.86
C PHE A 11 6.17 -3.16 -8.16
N GLY A 12 6.22 -3.13 -6.83
CA GLY A 12 6.61 -4.31 -6.07
C GLY A 12 5.61 -5.46 -6.23
N ARG A 13 5.87 -6.56 -5.52
CA ARG A 13 5.11 -7.80 -5.67
C ARG A 13 3.85 -7.83 -4.82
N ILE A 14 3.83 -7.13 -3.70
CA ILE A 14 2.73 -7.13 -2.73
C ILE A 14 2.12 -5.74 -2.62
N VAL A 15 0.87 -5.59 -3.04
CA VAL A 15 0.09 -4.35 -2.89
C VAL A 15 -1.15 -4.62 -2.04
N THR A 16 -1.34 -3.85 -0.98
CA THR A 16 -2.47 -4.01 -0.07
C THR A 16 -3.57 -3.01 -0.40
N ALA A 17 -4.79 -3.51 -0.67
CA ALA A 17 -5.99 -2.69 -0.66
C ALA A 17 -6.32 -2.29 0.78
N MET A 18 -5.87 -1.10 1.17
CA MET A 18 -6.02 -0.62 2.55
C MET A 18 -7.46 -0.21 2.81
N VAL A 19 -7.98 -0.54 4.00
CA VAL A 19 -9.28 -0.03 4.44
C VAL A 19 -9.21 1.48 4.66
N THR A 20 -10.26 2.20 4.26
CA THR A 20 -10.41 3.63 4.55
C THR A 20 -10.98 3.81 5.97
N PRO A 21 -10.20 4.33 6.95
CA PRO A 21 -10.65 4.39 8.33
C PRO A 21 -11.60 5.56 8.56
N PHE A 22 -12.76 5.29 9.15
CA PHE A 22 -13.73 6.30 9.57
C PHE A 22 -13.87 6.32 11.10
N GLY A 23 -14.15 7.50 11.65
CA GLY A 23 -14.51 7.70 13.05
C GLY A 23 -15.93 7.22 13.34
N ALA A 24 -16.30 7.21 14.62
CA ALA A 24 -17.65 6.81 15.06
C ALA A 24 -18.76 7.75 14.54
N ASP A 25 -18.39 8.99 14.22
CA ASP A 25 -19.23 10.00 13.58
C ASP A 25 -19.33 9.84 12.05
N GLY A 26 -18.65 8.85 11.48
CA GLY A 26 -18.56 8.64 10.04
C GLY A 26 -17.61 9.61 9.32
N ALA A 27 -16.87 10.45 10.05
CA ALA A 27 -15.86 11.31 9.45
C ALA A 27 -14.59 10.53 9.12
N LEU A 28 -13.87 10.94 8.07
CA LEU A 28 -12.61 10.30 7.69
C LEU A 28 -11.55 10.48 8.78
N ASN A 29 -10.94 9.38 9.23
CA ASN A 29 -9.87 9.40 10.22
C ASN A 29 -8.49 9.31 9.54
N LEU A 30 -7.97 10.47 9.14
CA LEU A 30 -6.68 10.60 8.45
C LEU A 30 -5.49 10.17 9.31
N ALA A 31 -5.54 10.39 10.63
CA ALA A 31 -4.46 10.01 11.53
C ALA A 31 -4.30 8.49 11.60
N THR A 32 -5.42 7.76 11.65
CA THR A 32 -5.40 6.29 11.60
C THR A 32 -4.99 5.79 10.21
N ALA A 33 -5.44 6.45 9.14
CA ALA A 33 -5.04 6.09 7.77
C ALA A 33 -3.52 6.19 7.58
N ALA A 34 -2.89 7.27 8.05
CA ALA A 34 -1.44 7.44 7.99
C ALA A 34 -0.69 6.34 8.75
N ARG A 35 -1.10 6.07 10.01
CA ARG A 35 -0.48 5.02 10.83
C ARG A 35 -0.61 3.63 10.20
N LEU A 36 -1.76 3.34 9.58
CA LEU A 36 -1.99 2.06 8.91
C LEU A 36 -1.13 1.92 7.66
N ALA A 37 -1.05 2.97 6.84
CA ALA A 37 -0.18 2.98 5.66
C ALA A 37 1.30 2.75 6.04
N ASP A 38 1.79 3.46 7.08
CA ASP A 38 3.14 3.28 7.59
C ASP A 38 3.37 1.83 8.06
N HIS A 39 2.42 1.26 8.79
CA HIS A 39 2.54 -0.12 9.25
C HIS A 39 2.61 -1.12 8.10
N LEU A 40 1.74 -1.00 7.09
CA LEU A 40 1.70 -1.90 5.94
C LEU A 40 3.03 -1.88 5.18
N VAL A 41 3.57 -0.69 4.91
CA VAL A 41 4.86 -0.57 4.20
C VAL A 41 6.00 -1.15 5.04
N ASN A 42 6.06 -0.82 6.33
CA ASN A 42 7.11 -1.30 7.23
C ASN A 42 7.03 -2.81 7.53
N THR A 43 5.92 -3.48 7.20
CA THR A 43 5.71 -4.91 7.43
C THR A 43 5.70 -5.77 6.16
N GLY A 44 5.94 -5.17 4.99
CA GLY A 44 6.23 -5.91 3.76
C GLY A 44 5.26 -5.67 2.60
N SER A 45 4.33 -4.71 2.71
CA SER A 45 3.62 -4.21 1.54
C SER A 45 4.54 -3.29 0.73
N ASP A 46 4.69 -3.58 -0.56
CA ASP A 46 5.44 -2.72 -1.49
C ASP A 46 4.62 -1.49 -1.94
N GLY A 47 3.33 -1.46 -1.62
CA GLY A 47 2.45 -0.34 -1.89
C GLY A 47 1.06 -0.51 -1.27
N VAL A 48 0.30 0.58 -1.32
CA VAL A 48 -1.10 0.64 -0.89
C VAL A 48 -1.99 1.07 -2.05
N LEU A 49 -3.14 0.42 -2.17
CA LEU A 49 -4.20 0.79 -3.11
C LEU A 49 -5.30 1.54 -2.35
N VAL A 50 -5.77 2.66 -2.92
CA VAL A 50 -6.76 3.59 -2.31
C VAL A 50 -7.90 3.83 -3.31
N CYS A 51 -9.15 3.92 -2.83
CA CYS A 51 -10.35 4.25 -3.61
C CYS A 51 -11.27 5.25 -2.89
#